data_AF-A0A843HN33-F1
#
_entry.id   AF-A0A843HN33-F1
#
_cell.length_a   1.000
_cell.length_b   1.000
_cell.length_c   1.000
_cell.angle_alpha   90.00
_cell.angle_beta   90.00
_cell.angle_gamma   90.00
#
_symmetry.space_group_name_H-M   'P 1'
#
loop_
_entity.id
_entity.type
_entity.pdbx_description
1 polymer ?
#
loop_
_entity_poly.entity_id
_entity_poly.type
_entity_poly.pdbx_seq_one_letter_code
_entity_poly.pdbx_strand_id
1 'polypeptide(L)'
;MRKIRFLFRRIKFWFQRRIRGYDDSLAWNINYEFILWLKKALILYLKQAPRIVDIEYHKFEFEGQTKTQKEMMIDLLCECIYLEKHYYDHTEEEDKHIQRMLKIFKELYYYLWW
;
A
#
# COMPACT_ATOMS: atom_id res chain seq x y z
N MET A 1 -18.22 27.87 -9.69
CA MET A 1 -17.62 27.97 -8.34
C MET A 1 -16.99 26.67 -7.79
N ARG A 2 -17.61 25.47 -7.91
CA ARG A 2 -17.02 24.21 -7.37
C ARG A 2 -15.59 23.93 -7.84
N LYS A 3 -15.28 24.08 -9.13
CA LYS A 3 -13.94 23.80 -9.70
C LYS A 3 -12.80 24.61 -9.07
N ILE A 4 -13.06 25.88 -8.72
CA ILE A 4 -12.07 26.78 -8.12
C ILE A 4 -11.74 26.35 -6.67
N ARG A 5 -12.76 26.00 -5.87
CA ARG A 5 -12.54 25.48 -4.50
C ARG A 5 -11.72 24.19 -4.50
N PHE A 6 -11.96 23.30 -5.47
CA PHE A 6 -11.17 22.07 -5.64
C PHE A 6 -9.70 22.36 -5.95
N LEU A 7 -9.41 23.36 -6.79
CA LEU A 7 -8.05 23.74 -7.12
C LEU A 7 -7.30 24.29 -5.90
N PHE A 8 -7.90 25.22 -5.15
CA PHE A 8 -7.32 25.75 -3.92
C PHE A 8 -7.06 24.65 -2.87
N ARG A 9 -7.98 23.68 -2.76
CA ARG A 9 -7.80 22.53 -1.88
C ARG A 9 -6.60 21.67 -2.30
N ARG A 10 -6.43 21.39 -3.60
CA ARG A 10 -5.26 20.64 -4.11
C ARG A 10 -3.95 21.37 -3.84
N ILE A 11 -3.92 22.69 -4.04
CA ILE A 11 -2.75 23.53 -3.76
C ILE A 11 -2.42 23.50 -2.26
N LYS A 12 -3.42 23.72 -1.39
CA LYS A 12 -3.27 23.62 0.08
C LYS A 12 -2.64 22.29 0.48
N PHE A 13 -3.21 21.17 0.01
CA PHE A 13 -2.72 19.83 0.37
C PHE A 13 -1.32 19.55 -0.22
N TRP A 14 -1.02 20.08 -1.40
CA TRP A 14 0.33 19.98 -1.95
C TRP A 14 1.37 20.70 -1.07
N PHE A 15 1.08 21.93 -0.62
CA PHE A 15 1.97 22.65 0.29
C PHE A 15 2.13 21.93 1.64
N GLN A 16 1.06 21.38 2.20
CA GLN A 16 1.12 20.62 3.45
C GLN A 16 2.03 19.39 3.32
N ARG A 17 1.83 18.56 2.28
CA ARG A 17 2.71 17.41 2.02
C ARG A 17 4.17 17.81 1.84
N ARG A 18 4.45 18.95 1.21
CA ARG A 18 5.81 19.45 1.01
C ARG A 18 6.49 19.90 2.31
N ILE A 19 5.74 20.53 3.22
CA ILE A 19 6.32 21.13 4.44
C ILE A 19 6.47 20.10 5.57
N ARG A 20 5.46 19.25 5.79
CA ARG A 20 5.45 18.32 6.94
C ARG A 20 5.37 16.84 6.57
N GLY A 21 5.28 16.49 5.28
CA GLY A 21 5.19 15.11 4.80
C GLY A 21 3.78 14.53 4.73
N TYR A 22 2.76 15.22 5.25
CA TYR A 22 1.36 14.80 5.27
C TYR A 22 0.40 15.99 5.12
N ASP A 23 -0.85 15.76 4.72
CA ASP A 23 -1.89 16.80 4.65
C ASP A 23 -3.13 16.45 5.49
N ASP A 24 -4.01 17.42 5.67
CA ASP A 24 -5.16 17.27 6.58
C ASP A 24 -6.15 16.18 6.10
N SER A 25 -6.10 15.72 4.83
CA SER A 25 -6.94 14.61 4.38
C SER A 25 -6.64 13.30 5.12
N LEU A 26 -5.42 13.16 5.64
CA LEU A 26 -4.96 11.94 6.32
C LEU A 26 -5.77 11.64 7.59
N ALA A 27 -6.30 12.69 8.25
CA ALA A 27 -7.17 12.56 9.40
C ALA A 27 -8.56 11.99 9.06
N TRP A 28 -8.98 12.05 7.80
CA TRP A 28 -10.29 11.58 7.36
C TRP A 28 -10.30 10.10 6.98
N ASN A 29 -9.16 9.56 6.55
CA ASN A 29 -9.07 8.14 6.15
C ASN A 29 -7.64 7.61 6.22
N ILE A 30 -7.16 7.34 7.44
CA ILE A 30 -5.79 6.86 7.67
C ILE A 30 -5.52 5.51 7.02
N ASN A 31 -6.53 4.64 6.96
CA ASN A 31 -6.40 3.30 6.40
C ASN A 31 -6.18 3.37 4.87
N TYR A 32 -6.92 4.23 4.17
CA TYR A 32 -6.71 4.45 2.74
C TYR A 32 -5.32 5.03 2.45
N GLU A 33 -4.88 6.00 3.25
CA GLU A 33 -3.53 6.58 3.10
C GLU A 33 -2.44 5.54 3.37
N PHE A 34 -2.64 4.63 4.32
CA PHE A 34 -1.76 3.48 4.54
C PHE A 34 -1.67 2.58 3.29
N ILE A 35 -2.80 2.24 2.66
CA ILE A 35 -2.83 1.43 1.43
C ILE A 35 -2.10 2.13 0.29
N LEU A 36 -2.36 3.44 0.09
CA LEU A 36 -1.69 4.23 -0.94
C LEU A 36 -0.17 4.33 -0.71
N TRP A 37 0.25 4.48 0.54
CA TRP A 37 1.65 4.49 0.93
C TRP A 37 2.30 3.13 0.66
N LEU A 38 1.69 2.05 1.16
CA LEU A 38 2.19 0.69 1.05
C LEU A 38 2.36 0.29 -0.42
N LYS A 39 1.35 0.57 -1.27
CA LYS A 39 1.43 0.36 -2.72
C LYS A 39 2.66 0.99 -3.35
N LYS A 40 2.90 2.28 -3.05
CA LYS A 40 4.05 3.02 -3.60
C LYS A 40 5.38 2.46 -3.10
N ALA A 41 5.45 2.12 -1.81
CA ALA A 41 6.63 1.52 -1.20
C ALA A 41 6.95 0.17 -1.86
N LEU A 42 5.96 -0.71 -2.06
CA LEU A 42 6.14 -2.02 -2.69
C LEU A 42 6.62 -1.92 -4.14
N ILE A 43 6.04 -1.00 -4.94
CA ILE A 43 6.49 -0.76 -6.32
C ILE A 43 7.97 -0.35 -6.34
N LEU A 44 8.36 0.56 -5.44
CA LEU A 44 9.74 1.00 -5.36
C LEU A 44 10.67 -0.12 -4.89
N TYR A 45 10.25 -0.88 -3.87
CA TYR A 45 11.01 -2.00 -3.32
C TYR A 45 11.24 -3.06 -4.39
N LEU A 46 10.17 -3.58 -5.02
CA LEU A 46 10.26 -4.60 -6.09
C LEU A 46 11.16 -4.15 -7.26
N LYS A 47 11.30 -2.85 -7.50
CA LYS A 47 12.18 -2.30 -8.53
C LYS A 47 13.65 -2.21 -8.10
N GLN A 48 13.90 -1.84 -6.85
CA GLN A 48 15.25 -1.48 -6.37
C GLN A 48 15.92 -2.60 -5.58
N ALA A 49 15.18 -3.25 -4.69
CA ALA A 49 15.72 -4.30 -3.82
C ALA A 49 16.44 -5.43 -4.57
N PRO A 50 15.92 -6.01 -5.67
CA PRO A 50 16.58 -7.14 -6.33
C PRO A 50 18.02 -6.85 -6.79
N ARG A 51 18.42 -5.58 -6.84
CA ARG A 51 19.77 -5.14 -7.22
C ARG A 51 20.78 -5.23 -6.07
N ILE A 52 20.31 -5.32 -4.83
CA ILE A 52 21.13 -5.29 -3.62
C ILE A 52 21.13 -6.67 -2.93
N VAL A 53 20.10 -7.48 -3.17
CA VAL A 53 19.69 -8.56 -2.27
C VAL A 53 18.70 -9.49 -2.97
N ASP A 54 18.71 -10.76 -2.55
CA ASP A 54 17.92 -11.82 -3.16
C ASP A 54 16.52 -11.96 -2.51
N ILE A 55 15.52 -11.35 -3.15
CA ILE A 55 14.10 -11.47 -2.73
C ILE A 55 13.46 -12.83 -3.09
N GLU A 56 14.21 -13.77 -3.68
CA GLU A 56 13.74 -15.13 -3.94
C GLU A 56 14.27 -16.14 -2.91
N TYR A 57 15.16 -15.70 -2.00
CA TYR A 57 15.77 -16.53 -0.96
C TYR A 57 14.76 -16.98 0.12
N HIS A 58 14.07 -16.03 0.76
CA HIS A 58 13.11 -16.34 1.82
C HIS A 58 11.82 -16.94 1.25
N LYS A 59 11.36 -18.03 1.86
CA LYS A 59 10.14 -18.74 1.50
C LYS A 59 9.15 -18.79 2.67
N PHE A 60 7.87 -18.74 2.34
CA PHE A 60 6.75 -18.64 3.26
C PHE A 60 5.71 -19.69 2.89
N GLU A 61 5.10 -20.32 3.89
CA GLU A 61 3.90 -21.11 3.70
C GLU A 61 2.67 -20.20 3.83
N PHE A 62 2.02 -19.89 2.72
CA PHE A 62 0.88 -18.99 2.68
C PHE A 62 -0.26 -19.59 1.87
N GLU A 63 -1.45 -19.69 2.48
CA GLU A 63 -2.65 -20.25 1.83
C GLU A 63 -2.41 -21.67 1.25
N GLY A 64 -1.57 -22.47 1.91
CA GLY A 64 -1.23 -23.83 1.50
C GLY A 64 -0.23 -23.89 0.33
N GLN A 65 0.42 -22.79 0.00
CA GLN A 65 1.46 -22.71 -1.03
C GLN A 65 2.77 -22.18 -0.46
N THR A 66 3.88 -22.80 -0.85
CA THR A 66 5.21 -22.23 -0.63
C THR A 66 5.43 -21.08 -1.61
N LYS A 67 5.60 -19.86 -1.11
CA LYS A 67 5.84 -18.64 -1.90
C LYS A 67 7.13 -17.97 -1.48
N THR A 68 7.84 -17.38 -2.43
CA THR A 68 8.99 -16.51 -2.18
C THR A 68 8.55 -15.16 -1.62
N GLN A 69 9.48 -14.42 -1.00
CA GLN A 69 9.25 -13.03 -0.59
C GLN A 69 8.74 -12.18 -1.76
N LYS A 70 9.34 -12.32 -2.94
CA LYS A 70 8.92 -11.63 -4.17
C LYS A 70 7.46 -11.90 -4.53
N GLU A 71 7.04 -13.16 -4.52
CA GLU A 71 5.66 -13.55 -4.84
C GLU A 71 4.67 -13.00 -3.81
N MET A 72 4.98 -13.12 -2.52
CA MET A 72 4.19 -12.53 -1.45
C MET A 72 4.06 -11.01 -1.59
N MET A 73 5.13 -10.32 -1.98
CA MET A 73 5.11 -8.88 -2.22
C MET A 73 4.25 -8.49 -3.44
N ILE A 74 4.26 -9.31 -4.50
CA ILE A 74 3.40 -9.12 -5.66
C ILE A 74 1.93 -9.31 -5.28
N ASP A 75 1.61 -10.36 -4.52
CA ASP A 75 0.26 -10.58 -4.01
C ASP A 75 -0.22 -9.40 -3.17
N LEU A 76 0.62 -8.91 -2.24
CA LEU A 76 0.32 -7.73 -1.44
C LEU A 76 0.06 -6.48 -2.30
N LEU A 77 0.85 -6.28 -3.36
CA LEU A 77 0.67 -5.17 -4.28
C LEU A 77 -0.66 -5.27 -5.04
N CYS A 78 -1.07 -6.48 -5.46
CA CYS A 78 -2.36 -6.72 -6.11
C CYS A 78 -3.53 -6.33 -5.20
N GLU A 79 -3.47 -6.68 -3.92
CA GLU A 79 -4.46 -6.27 -2.92
C GLU A 79 -4.54 -4.75 -2.80
N CYS A 80 -3.39 -4.06 -2.70
CA CYS A 80 -3.37 -2.60 -2.63
C CYS A 80 -3.93 -1.93 -3.89
N ILE A 81 -3.69 -2.49 -5.09
CA ILE A 81 -4.22 -1.98 -6.37
C ILE A 81 -5.74 -2.15 -6.43
N TYR A 82 -6.27 -3.28 -5.94
CA TYR A 82 -7.70 -3.50 -5.85
C TYR A 82 -8.32 -2.46 -4.90
N LEU A 83 -7.81 -2.36 -3.68
CA LEU A 83 -8.34 -1.47 -2.66
C LEU A 83 -8.26 0.00 -3.08
N GLU A 84 -7.18 0.45 -3.73
CA GLU A 84 -7.07 1.83 -4.22
C GLU A 84 -8.28 2.27 -5.07
N LYS A 85 -8.82 1.34 -5.87
CA LYS A 85 -9.94 1.59 -6.78
C LYS A 85 -11.31 1.54 -6.09
N HIS A 86 -11.42 0.78 -5.00
CA HIS A 86 -12.71 0.37 -4.43
C HIS A 86 -12.95 0.77 -2.96
N TYR A 87 -11.94 1.27 -2.22
CA TYR A 87 -11.94 1.46 -0.76
C TYR A 87 -13.13 2.24 -0.11
N TYR A 88 -13.99 2.88 -0.90
CA TYR A 88 -15.04 3.75 -0.37
C TYR A 88 -16.39 3.06 -0.17
N ASP A 89 -16.56 1.84 -0.68
CA ASP A 89 -17.88 1.20 -0.68
C ASP A 89 -18.09 0.28 0.54
N HIS A 90 -17.04 -0.02 1.31
CA HIS A 90 -17.07 -0.87 2.52
C HIS A 90 -17.85 -2.17 2.29
N THR A 91 -17.64 -2.75 1.12
CA THR A 91 -18.26 -4.00 0.73
C THR A 91 -17.63 -5.17 1.50
N GLU A 92 -18.37 -6.27 1.66
CA GLU A 92 -17.81 -7.51 2.23
C GLU A 92 -16.59 -8.00 1.42
N GLU A 93 -16.56 -7.70 0.13
CA GLU A 93 -15.43 -8.02 -0.75
C GLU A 93 -14.18 -7.17 -0.43
N GLU A 94 -14.35 -5.86 -0.24
CA GLU A 94 -13.25 -5.01 0.24
C GLU A 94 -12.71 -5.47 1.60
N ASP A 95 -13.59 -5.86 2.52
CA ASP A 95 -13.16 -6.36 3.82
C ASP A 95 -12.31 -7.63 3.67
N LYS A 96 -12.66 -8.55 2.77
CA LYS A 96 -11.83 -9.73 2.44
C LYS A 96 -10.45 -9.32 1.91
N HIS A 97 -10.42 -8.36 0.99
CA HIS A 97 -9.16 -7.84 0.45
C HIS A 97 -8.30 -7.14 1.52
N ILE A 98 -8.91 -6.35 2.42
CA ILE A 98 -8.21 -5.72 3.55
C ILE A 98 -7.61 -6.77 4.48
N GLN A 99 -8.39 -7.79 4.85
CA GLN A 99 -7.91 -8.87 5.72
C GLN A 99 -6.77 -9.65 5.08
N ARG A 100 -6.88 -9.97 3.79
CA ARG A 100 -5.83 -10.66 3.04
C ARG A 100 -4.57 -9.81 2.94
N MET A 101 -4.70 -8.53 2.60
CA MET A 101 -3.62 -7.56 2.56
C MET A 101 -2.85 -7.48 3.89
N LEU A 102 -3.57 -7.31 5.01
CA LEU A 102 -2.95 -7.25 6.34
C LEU A 102 -2.29 -8.57 6.73
N LYS A 103 -2.87 -9.70 6.36
CA LYS A 103 -2.28 -11.03 6.61
C LYS A 103 -0.96 -11.20 5.86
N ILE A 104 -0.91 -10.87 4.56
CA ILE A 104 0.34 -10.94 3.78
C ILE A 104 1.37 -9.97 4.34
N PHE A 105 0.97 -8.73 4.64
CA PHE A 105 1.87 -7.72 5.20
C PHE A 105 2.48 -8.16 6.54
N LYS A 106 1.69 -8.80 7.41
CA LYS A 106 2.17 -9.35 8.68
C LYS A 106 3.26 -10.40 8.46
N GLU A 107 3.06 -11.33 7.53
CA GLU A 107 4.07 -12.37 7.23
C GLU A 107 5.36 -11.75 6.69
N LEU A 108 5.24 -10.73 5.84
CA LEU A 108 6.38 -10.05 5.25
C LEU A 108 7.09 -9.06 6.18
N TYR A 109 6.44 -8.59 7.25
CA TYR A 109 6.85 -7.40 7.99
C TYR A 109 8.33 -7.39 8.39
N TYR A 110 8.84 -8.51 8.91
CA TYR A 110 10.23 -8.64 9.35
C TYR A 110 11.24 -8.87 8.21
N TYR A 111 10.75 -9.19 7.01
CA TYR A 111 11.57 -9.47 5.82
C TYR A 111 11.58 -8.31 4.82
N LEU A 112 10.80 -7.26 5.08
CA LEU A 112 10.85 -5.98 4.36
C LEU A 112 11.98 -5.06 4.85
N TRP A 113 12.73 -5.51 5.84
CA TRP A 113 13.97 -4.90 6.31
C TRP A 113 15.15 -5.66 5.69
N TRP A 114 16.13 -4.90 5.19
CA TRP A 114 17.39 -5.44 4.69
C TRP A 114 18.42 -5.53 5.81
#